data_AF-A0A7D5V526-F1
#
_entry.id   AF-A0A7D5V526-F1
#
_cell.length_a   1.000
_cell.length_b   1.000
_cell.length_c   1.000
_cell.angle_alpha   90.00
_cell.angle_beta   90.00
_cell.angle_gamma   90.00
#
_symmetry.space_group_name_H-M   'P 1'
#
loop_
_entity.id
_entity.type
_entity.pdbx_description
1 polymer ?
#
loop_
_entity_poly.entity_id
_entity_poly.type
_entity_poly.pdbx_seq_one_letter_code
_entity_poly.pdbx_strand_id
1 'polypeptide(L)'
;MDSLALPPTQTGATAPPGQVLSNEQLSLLKPLIPEESWRTFKVHFEEIHFFWAKLLLDTSVTGTNATILNALAAIRIVDSILSDEGLPRWKHRFAYIRLARILESLDRIIGRERQKGHVSGRRGQGNSTIKRDMYLQAVEGESGKTLGDLRPRWGKRLDKMTGGSLFLAFAYSDKADSMIRDFSVKHDVLENISHQAIQACRQAIGDSGVFPI
;
A
#
# COMPACT_ATOMS: atom_id res chain seq x y z
N MET A 1 -21.49 24.64 -15.54
CA MET A 1 -20.66 24.64 -14.31
C MET A 1 -21.51 23.94 -13.28
N ASP A 2 -21.43 22.61 -13.25
CA ASP A 2 -22.28 21.80 -12.38
C ASP A 2 -21.45 21.29 -11.21
N SER A 3 -21.80 21.80 -10.03
CA SER A 3 -21.33 21.33 -8.74
C SER A 3 -21.76 19.88 -8.52
N LEU A 4 -20.81 18.95 -8.56
CA LEU A 4 -20.99 17.59 -8.05
C LEU A 4 -20.97 17.62 -6.52
N ALA A 5 -22.12 17.93 -5.93
CA ALA A 5 -22.35 17.71 -4.51
C ALA A 5 -22.45 16.20 -4.25
N LEU A 6 -21.49 15.67 -3.48
CA LEU A 6 -21.57 14.31 -2.94
C LEU A 6 -22.76 14.21 -1.96
N PRO A 7 -23.56 13.14 -2.01
CA PRO A 7 -24.63 12.93 -1.03
C PRO A 7 -24.04 12.64 0.36
N PRO A 8 -24.82 12.89 1.44
CA PRO A 8 -24.32 12.89 2.80
C PRO A 8 -23.85 11.50 3.24
N THR A 9 -22.70 11.53 3.89
CA THR A 9 -22.02 10.44 4.61
C THR A 9 -23.01 9.61 5.43
N GLN A 10 -23.29 8.38 5.02
CA GLN A 10 -23.80 7.37 5.94
C GLN A 10 -22.66 6.96 6.87
N THR A 11 -22.88 7.27 8.14
CA THR A 11 -22.04 6.95 9.29
C THR A 11 -21.82 5.44 9.37
N GLY A 12 -20.60 5.07 9.77
CA GLY A 12 -20.08 3.72 9.74
C GLY A 12 -21.00 2.66 10.33
N ALA A 13 -21.38 1.70 9.50
CA ALA A 13 -21.70 0.36 9.90
C ALA A 13 -20.87 -0.57 9.01
N THR A 14 -19.74 -1.04 9.53
CA THR A 14 -19.02 -2.17 8.95
C THR A 14 -20.01 -3.32 8.93
N ALA A 15 -20.44 -3.75 7.74
CA ALA A 15 -21.40 -4.83 7.62
C ALA A 15 -20.87 -6.08 8.34
N PRO A 16 -21.67 -6.75 9.18
CA PRO A 16 -21.24 -7.97 9.86
C PRO A 16 -20.76 -9.02 8.85
N PRO A 17 -19.76 -9.84 9.23
CA PRO A 17 -19.25 -10.91 8.38
C PRO A 17 -20.41 -11.85 7.98
N GLY A 18 -20.71 -11.89 6.69
CA GLY A 18 -21.79 -12.71 6.11
C GLY A 18 -22.95 -11.93 5.46
N GLN A 19 -23.01 -10.61 5.56
CA GLN A 19 -24.04 -9.83 4.86
C GLN A 19 -23.76 -9.79 3.35
N VAL A 20 -24.78 -9.88 2.50
CA VAL A 20 -24.61 -9.68 1.05
C VAL A 20 -24.47 -8.18 0.78
N LEU A 21 -23.51 -7.79 -0.07
CA LEU A 21 -23.33 -6.38 -0.43
C LEU A 21 -24.52 -5.87 -1.23
N SER A 22 -24.89 -4.61 -1.04
CA SER A 22 -25.95 -3.98 -1.83
C SER A 22 -25.50 -3.76 -3.28
N ASN A 23 -26.47 -3.64 -4.20
CA ASN A 23 -26.19 -3.33 -5.61
C ASN A 23 -25.45 -1.99 -5.77
N GLU A 24 -25.70 -1.03 -4.89
CA GLU A 24 -25.00 0.26 -4.87
C GLU A 24 -23.52 0.08 -4.51
N GLN A 25 -23.22 -0.72 -3.49
CA GLN A 25 -21.84 -1.04 -3.08
C GLN A 25 -21.08 -1.75 -4.20
N LEU A 26 -21.71 -2.76 -4.83
CA LEU A 26 -21.10 -3.48 -5.96
C LEU A 26 -20.87 -2.56 -7.16
N SER A 27 -21.79 -1.62 -7.43
CA SER A 27 -21.65 -0.64 -8.51
C SER A 27 -20.48 0.32 -8.28
N LEU A 28 -20.19 0.68 -7.03
CA LEU A 28 -19.04 1.51 -6.66
C LEU A 28 -17.70 0.77 -6.83
N LEU A 29 -17.69 -0.56 -6.63
CA LEU A 29 -16.47 -1.39 -6.73
C LEU A 29 -16.13 -1.79 -8.17
N LYS A 30 -17.14 -2.00 -9.02
CA LYS A 30 -16.97 -2.42 -10.42
C LYS A 30 -15.94 -1.60 -11.23
N PRO A 31 -15.87 -0.26 -11.16
CA PRO A 31 -14.84 0.50 -11.88
C PRO A 31 -13.44 0.38 -11.25
N LEU A 32 -13.33 -0.08 -10.00
CA LEU A 32 -12.06 -0.23 -9.29
C LEU A 32 -11.40 -1.59 -9.54
N ILE A 33 -12.20 -2.64 -9.76
CA ILE A 33 -11.75 -4.02 -9.96
C ILE A 33 -12.38 -4.54 -11.25
N PRO A 34 -11.63 -4.54 -12.36
CA PRO A 34 -12.12 -5.08 -13.63
C PRO A 34 -12.56 -6.55 -13.52
N GLU A 35 -13.59 -6.92 -14.27
CA GLU A 35 -14.20 -8.27 -14.19
C GLU A 35 -13.20 -9.37 -14.64
N GLU A 36 -12.32 -9.04 -15.59
CA GLU A 36 -11.29 -9.92 -16.11
C GLU A 36 -10.12 -10.15 -15.15
N SER A 37 -9.96 -9.32 -14.12
CA SER A 37 -8.79 -9.35 -13.24
C SER A 37 -8.59 -10.70 -12.57
N TRP A 38 -9.66 -11.42 -12.24
CA TRP A 38 -9.54 -12.76 -11.65
C TRP A 38 -8.97 -13.78 -12.62
N ARG A 39 -9.40 -13.76 -13.89
CA ARG A 39 -8.86 -14.67 -14.90
C ARG A 39 -7.38 -14.37 -15.14
N THR A 40 -7.01 -13.10 -15.26
CA THR A 40 -5.62 -12.66 -15.43
C THR A 40 -4.77 -13.03 -14.22
N PHE A 41 -5.28 -12.85 -12.99
CA PHE A 41 -4.57 -13.22 -11.77
C PHE A 41 -4.23 -14.72 -11.74
N LYS A 42 -5.16 -15.59 -12.15
CA LYS A 42 -4.90 -17.04 -12.23
C LYS A 42 -3.80 -17.38 -13.22
N VAL A 43 -3.78 -16.73 -14.39
CA VAL A 43 -2.76 -16.96 -15.41
C VAL A 43 -1.37 -16.58 -14.90
N HIS A 44 -1.26 -15.53 -14.10
CA HIS A 44 0.00 -15.04 -13.55
C HIS A 44 0.24 -15.47 -12.09
N PHE A 45 -0.51 -16.44 -11.58
CA PHE A 45 -0.54 -16.76 -10.14
C PHE A 45 0.85 -17.04 -9.57
N GLU A 46 1.61 -17.92 -10.24
CA GLU A 46 2.96 -18.30 -9.82
C GLU A 46 3.93 -17.12 -9.88
N GLU A 47 3.87 -16.32 -10.94
CA GLU A 47 4.72 -15.13 -11.10
C GLU A 47 4.44 -14.11 -10.00
N ILE A 48 3.17 -13.86 -9.69
CA ILE A 48 2.72 -12.90 -8.67
C ILE A 48 3.22 -13.34 -7.30
N HIS A 49 2.99 -14.61 -6.93
CA HIS A 49 3.43 -15.15 -5.65
C HIS A 49 4.95 -15.19 -5.54
N PHE A 50 5.65 -15.63 -6.58
CA PHE A 50 7.11 -15.66 -6.60
C PHE A 50 7.70 -14.26 -6.44
N PHE A 51 7.18 -13.28 -7.19
CA PHE A 51 7.63 -11.90 -7.10
C PHE A 51 7.38 -11.33 -5.70
N TRP A 52 6.18 -11.53 -5.13
CA TRP A 52 5.87 -11.04 -3.79
C TRP A 52 6.77 -11.68 -2.73
N ALA A 53 6.95 -13.01 -2.77
CA ALA A 53 7.81 -13.72 -1.84
C ALA A 53 9.28 -13.27 -1.93
N LYS A 54 9.80 -13.12 -3.15
CA LYS A 54 11.15 -12.62 -3.37
C LYS A 54 11.32 -11.20 -2.84
N LEU A 55 10.36 -10.31 -3.15
CA LEU A 55 10.37 -8.94 -2.65
C LEU A 55 10.39 -8.91 -1.12
N LEU A 56 9.61 -9.76 -0.44
CA LEU A 56 9.60 -9.87 1.02
C LEU A 56 10.96 -10.32 1.58
N LEU A 57 11.59 -11.32 0.95
CA LEU A 57 12.90 -11.83 1.36
C LEU A 57 13.99 -10.77 1.20
N ASP A 58 14.08 -10.17 0.01
CA ASP A 58 15.12 -9.21 -0.35
C ASP A 58 15.02 -7.91 0.48
N THR A 59 13.83 -7.60 0.99
CA THR A 59 13.56 -6.37 1.73
C THR A 59 13.19 -6.62 3.19
N SER A 60 13.53 -7.78 3.75
CA SER A 60 13.16 -8.15 5.12
C SER A 60 13.80 -7.22 6.16
N VAL A 61 12.96 -6.51 6.93
CA VAL A 61 13.38 -5.61 8.02
C VAL A 61 12.61 -5.99 9.29
N THR A 62 12.90 -7.18 9.82
CA THR A 62 12.17 -7.73 10.98
C THR A 62 13.11 -8.09 12.14
N GLY A 63 12.58 -8.02 13.37
CA GLY A 63 13.25 -8.49 14.57
C GLY A 63 14.02 -7.41 15.34
N THR A 64 14.51 -7.79 16.52
CA THR A 64 15.24 -6.91 17.45
C THR A 64 16.59 -6.44 16.91
N ASN A 65 17.15 -7.20 15.97
CA ASN A 65 18.47 -6.94 15.36
C ASN A 65 18.38 -6.13 14.06
N ALA A 66 17.17 -5.83 13.56
CA ALA A 66 17.03 -5.01 12.35
C ALA A 66 17.58 -3.60 12.58
N THR A 67 18.49 -3.14 11.73
CA THR A 67 19.16 -1.85 11.86
C THR A 67 18.60 -0.80 10.90
N ILE A 68 18.98 0.46 11.10
CA ILE A 68 18.69 1.54 10.14
C ILE A 68 19.28 1.20 8.77
N LEU A 69 20.50 0.66 8.72
CA LEU A 69 21.16 0.27 7.46
C LEU A 69 20.35 -0.79 6.68
N ASN A 70 19.80 -1.79 7.38
CA ASN A 70 18.95 -2.80 6.74
C ASN A 70 17.70 -2.16 6.12
N ALA A 71 17.08 -1.19 6.83
CA ALA A 71 15.93 -0.47 6.31
C ALA A 71 16.26 0.39 5.09
N LEU A 72 17.41 1.10 5.10
CA LEU A 72 17.85 1.90 3.95
C LEU A 72 18.16 1.03 2.72
N ALA A 73 18.79 -0.13 2.92
CA ALA A 73 19.05 -1.08 1.84
C ALA A 73 17.74 -1.62 1.23
N ALA A 74 16.79 -1.98 2.09
CA ALA A 74 15.45 -2.41 1.65
C ALA A 74 14.70 -1.32 0.89
N ILE A 75 14.79 -0.05 1.34
CA ILE A 75 14.20 1.09 0.62
C ILE A 75 14.79 1.24 -0.78
N ARG A 76 16.10 1.09 -0.95
CA ARG A 76 16.76 1.19 -2.27
C ARG A 76 16.29 0.12 -3.26
N ILE A 77 16.16 -1.13 -2.80
CA ILE A 77 15.62 -2.24 -3.61
C ILE A 77 14.19 -1.93 -4.06
N VAL A 78 13.38 -1.35 -3.17
CA VAL A 78 12.01 -0.95 -3.51
C VAL A 78 12.01 0.25 -4.46
N ASP A 79 12.89 1.23 -4.26
CA ASP A 79 12.99 2.41 -5.12
C ASP A 79 13.39 2.05 -6.55
N SER A 80 14.32 1.09 -6.72
CA SER A 80 14.71 0.62 -8.05
C SER A 80 13.53 -0.02 -8.81
N ILE A 81 12.66 -0.75 -8.11
CA ILE A 81 11.42 -1.31 -8.69
C ILE A 81 10.45 -0.19 -9.07
N LEU A 82 10.28 0.81 -8.20
CA LEU A 82 9.37 1.93 -8.43
C LEU A 82 9.84 2.89 -9.54
N SER A 83 11.14 2.90 -9.83
CA SER A 83 11.75 3.73 -10.86
C SER A 83 11.87 3.02 -12.22
N ASP A 84 11.66 1.70 -12.28
CA ASP A 84 11.63 0.95 -13.53
C ASP A 84 10.25 1.05 -14.21
N GLU A 85 10.13 1.95 -15.19
CA GLU A 85 8.91 2.18 -15.97
C GLU A 85 8.53 0.98 -16.87
N GLY A 86 9.45 0.04 -17.12
CA GLY A 86 9.22 -1.15 -17.91
C GLY A 86 8.44 -2.25 -17.18
N LEU A 87 8.32 -2.16 -15.85
CA LEU A 87 7.63 -3.16 -15.06
C LEU A 87 6.09 -3.04 -15.15
N PRO A 88 5.37 -4.17 -15.12
CA PRO A 88 3.92 -4.16 -14.95
C PRO A 88 3.46 -3.41 -13.70
N ARG A 89 2.35 -2.67 -13.83
CA ARG A 89 1.77 -1.84 -12.76
C ARG A 89 1.58 -2.58 -11.42
N TRP A 90 1.22 -3.87 -11.44
CA TRP A 90 1.03 -4.64 -10.22
C TRP A 90 2.34 -4.83 -9.42
N LYS A 91 3.49 -4.88 -10.09
CA LYS A 91 4.81 -4.93 -9.43
C LYS A 91 5.10 -3.61 -8.70
N HIS A 92 4.77 -2.47 -9.32
CA HIS A 92 4.86 -1.16 -8.66
C HIS A 92 3.94 -1.08 -7.44
N ARG A 93 2.71 -1.57 -7.53
CA ARG A 93 1.78 -1.60 -6.39
C ARG A 93 2.32 -2.43 -5.23
N PHE A 94 2.93 -3.58 -5.51
CA PHE A 94 3.56 -4.41 -4.48
C PHE A 94 4.75 -3.69 -3.85
N ALA A 95 5.57 -3.02 -4.65
CA ALA A 95 6.68 -2.20 -4.17
C ALA A 95 6.20 -1.03 -3.29
N TYR A 96 5.11 -0.35 -3.67
CA TYR A 96 4.48 0.70 -2.86
C TYR A 96 3.98 0.18 -1.51
N ILE A 97 3.29 -0.96 -1.49
CA ILE A 97 2.83 -1.62 -0.25
C ILE A 97 4.05 -1.97 0.61
N ARG A 98 5.09 -2.54 0.00
CA ARG A 98 6.28 -2.93 0.72
C ARG A 98 7.03 -1.72 1.30
N LEU A 99 7.12 -0.62 0.56
CA LEU A 99 7.68 0.64 1.04
C LEU A 99 6.99 1.11 2.32
N ALA A 100 5.64 1.10 2.34
CA ALA A 100 4.88 1.51 3.52
C ALA A 100 5.24 0.68 4.75
N ARG A 101 5.30 -0.65 4.61
CA ARG A 101 5.64 -1.59 5.69
C ARG A 101 7.10 -1.46 6.17
N ILE A 102 8.04 -1.20 5.25
CA ILE A 102 9.43 -0.91 5.61
C ILE A 102 9.52 0.39 6.43
N LEU A 103 8.81 1.44 6.01
CA LEU A 103 8.81 2.72 6.72
C LEU A 103 8.16 2.64 8.11
N GLU A 104 7.16 1.79 8.29
CA GLU A 104 6.62 1.47 9.62
C GLU A 104 7.66 0.75 10.51
N SER A 105 8.41 -0.20 9.92
CA SER A 105 9.49 -0.89 10.61
C SER A 105 10.62 0.07 10.98
N LEU A 106 10.99 0.98 10.08
CA LEU A 106 11.98 2.02 10.31
C LEU A 106 11.56 2.95 11.45
N ASP A 107 10.28 3.31 11.55
CA ASP A 107 9.76 4.13 12.66
C ASP A 107 10.01 3.47 14.03
N ARG A 108 9.79 2.16 14.12
CA ARG A 108 10.06 1.35 15.33
C ARG A 108 11.56 1.26 15.62
N ILE A 109 12.38 1.07 14.58
CA ILE A 109 13.84 1.03 14.71
C ILE A 109 14.38 2.37 15.23
N ILE A 110 13.95 3.49 14.65
CA ILE A 110 14.33 4.85 15.10
C ILE A 110 13.93 5.05 16.56
N GLY A 111 12.71 4.66 16.93
CA GLY A 111 12.24 4.74 18.32
C GLY A 111 13.16 3.99 19.30
N ARG A 112 13.55 2.76 18.96
CA ARG A 112 14.45 1.94 19.77
C ARG A 112 15.88 2.51 19.83
N GLU A 113 16.44 2.94 18.71
CA GLU A 113 17.80 3.52 18.70
C GLU A 113 17.86 4.87 19.44
N ARG A 114 16.75 5.62 19.44
CA ARG A 114 16.62 6.83 20.26
C ARG A 114 16.58 6.53 21.76
N GLN A 115 15.88 5.48 22.18
CA GLN A 115 15.87 5.03 23.58
C GLN A 115 17.27 4.64 24.07
N LYS A 116 18.11 4.10 23.17
CA LYS A 116 19.51 3.75 23.46
C LYS A 116 20.48 4.95 23.38
N GLY A 117 20.01 6.13 22.97
CA GLY A 117 20.86 7.31 22.77
C GLY A 117 21.71 7.28 21.49
N HIS A 118 21.50 6.31 20.59
CA HIS A 118 22.24 6.21 19.32
C HIS A 118 21.71 7.14 18.22
N VAL A 119 20.48 7.63 18.37
CA VAL A 119 19.87 8.62 17.47
C VAL A 119 19.58 9.89 18.25
N SER A 120 20.40 10.91 18.03
CA SER A 120 20.22 12.24 18.60
C SER A 120 19.20 13.03 17.78
N GLY A 121 17.99 13.20 18.31
CA GLY A 121 17.04 14.17 17.72
C GLY A 121 17.50 15.59 18.03
N ARG A 122 17.64 16.45 17.01
CA ARG A 122 17.78 17.89 17.26
C ARG A 122 16.50 18.42 17.92
N ARG A 123 16.60 19.52 18.67
CA ARG A 123 15.42 20.19 19.26
C ARG A 123 14.42 20.50 18.12
N GLY A 124 13.21 19.94 18.20
CA GLY A 124 12.17 20.06 17.17
C GLY A 124 12.11 18.95 16.12
N GLN A 125 13.07 18.02 16.07
CA GLN A 125 13.01 16.85 15.17
C GLN A 125 12.34 15.64 15.84
N GLY A 126 11.13 15.33 15.39
CA GLY A 126 10.42 14.11 15.73
C GLY A 126 10.89 12.91 14.88
N ASN A 127 10.51 11.70 15.29
CA ASN A 127 10.87 10.47 14.56
C ASN A 127 10.38 10.50 13.10
N SER A 128 9.24 11.16 12.83
CA SER A 128 8.72 11.35 11.48
C SER A 128 9.64 12.17 10.58
N THR A 129 10.28 13.22 11.12
CA THR A 129 11.26 14.02 10.38
C THR A 129 12.50 13.20 10.06
N ILE A 130 13.03 12.50 11.06
CA ILE A 130 14.21 11.61 10.90
C ILE A 130 13.93 10.52 9.86
N LYS A 131 12.75 9.88 9.92
CA LYS A 131 12.32 8.89 8.95
C LYS A 131 12.23 9.45 7.53
N ARG A 132 11.69 10.67 7.37
CA ARG A 132 11.63 11.33 6.07
C ARG A 132 13.03 11.61 5.53
N ASP A 133 13.91 12.18 6.35
CA ASP A 133 15.28 12.50 5.95
C ASP A 133 16.05 11.23 5.55
N MET A 134 15.90 10.15 6.32
CA MET A 134 16.47 8.83 6.00
C MET A 134 15.93 8.24 4.71
N TYR A 135 14.61 8.32 4.49
CA TYR A 135 14.00 7.87 3.24
C TYR A 135 14.53 8.68 2.05
N LEU A 136 14.56 10.01 2.15
CA LEU A 136 15.09 10.88 1.10
C LEU A 136 16.56 10.57 0.83
N GLN A 137 17.39 10.38 1.85
CA GLN A 137 18.78 9.96 1.71
C GLN A 137 18.93 8.59 1.01
N ALA A 138 17.99 7.67 1.24
CA ALA A 138 18.03 6.36 0.59
C ALA A 138 17.79 6.44 -0.91
N VAL A 139 16.96 7.41 -1.36
CA VAL A 139 16.49 7.55 -2.75
C VAL A 139 17.13 8.72 -3.50
N GLU A 140 17.93 9.56 -2.82
CA GLU A 140 18.63 10.70 -3.41
C GLU A 140 19.63 10.21 -4.47
N GLY A 141 19.27 10.43 -5.74
CA GLY A 141 20.05 10.05 -6.92
C GLY A 141 19.19 9.46 -8.04
N GLU A 142 18.14 8.72 -7.70
CA GLU A 142 17.30 7.98 -8.65
C GLU A 142 15.88 8.58 -8.78
N SER A 143 15.35 9.10 -7.67
CA SER A 143 13.99 9.62 -7.60
C SER A 143 13.99 11.12 -7.29
N GLY A 144 13.40 11.95 -8.17
CA GLY A 144 13.30 13.40 -7.94
C GLY A 144 12.61 13.74 -6.61
N LYS A 145 13.06 14.82 -5.94
CA LYS A 145 12.61 15.22 -4.58
C LYS A 145 11.09 15.18 -4.38
N THR A 146 10.31 15.58 -5.39
CA THR A 146 8.84 15.59 -5.35
C THR A 146 8.23 14.20 -5.31
N LEU A 147 8.77 13.23 -6.05
CA LEU A 147 8.28 11.85 -6.03
C LEU A 147 8.65 11.17 -4.71
N GLY A 148 9.83 11.50 -4.16
CA GLY A 148 10.25 11.01 -2.85
C GLY A 148 9.20 11.30 -1.76
N ASP A 149 8.64 12.50 -1.69
CA ASP A 149 7.65 12.82 -0.66
C ASP A 149 6.27 12.15 -0.88
N LEU A 150 5.94 11.82 -2.13
CA LEU A 150 4.64 11.27 -2.52
C LEU A 150 4.59 9.74 -2.42
N ARG A 151 5.66 9.05 -2.82
CA ARG A 151 5.72 7.57 -2.87
C ARG A 151 5.37 6.91 -1.52
N PRO A 152 5.90 7.36 -0.36
CA PRO A 152 5.49 6.85 0.96
C PRO A 152 4.00 7.02 1.25
N ARG A 153 3.43 8.15 0.84
CA ARG A 153 2.02 8.48 1.09
C ARG A 153 1.11 7.61 0.23
N TRP A 154 1.45 7.41 -1.05
CA TRP A 154 0.72 6.52 -1.94
C TRP A 154 0.82 5.07 -1.47
N GLY A 155 2.00 4.61 -1.04
CA GLY A 155 2.19 3.27 -0.47
C GLY A 155 1.28 3.00 0.72
N LYS A 156 1.24 3.93 1.69
CA LYS A 156 0.37 3.79 2.87
C LYS A 156 -1.12 3.75 2.51
N ARG A 157 -1.53 4.55 1.53
CA ARG A 157 -2.92 4.60 1.07
C ARG A 157 -3.31 3.35 0.30
N LEU A 158 -2.41 2.85 -0.53
CA LEU A 158 -2.59 1.59 -1.25
C LEU A 158 -2.66 0.40 -0.28
N ASP A 159 -1.78 0.30 0.71
CA ASP A 159 -1.80 -0.80 1.71
C ASP A 159 -3.12 -0.80 2.52
N LYS A 160 -3.65 0.38 2.87
CA LYS A 160 -4.99 0.51 3.47
C LYS A 160 -6.11 0.05 2.52
N MET A 161 -6.06 0.48 1.26
CA MET A 161 -7.09 0.17 0.29
C MET A 161 -7.11 -1.32 -0.07
N THR A 162 -5.95 -1.97 -0.18
CA THR A 162 -5.87 -3.41 -0.48
C THR A 162 -6.22 -4.28 0.73
N GLY A 163 -6.14 -3.75 1.96
CA GLY A 163 -6.48 -4.48 3.19
C GLY A 163 -5.66 -5.75 3.37
N GLY A 164 -4.44 -5.75 2.84
CA GLY A 164 -3.58 -6.93 2.82
C GLY A 164 -4.02 -8.03 1.86
N SER A 165 -4.85 -7.77 0.85
CA SER A 165 -5.20 -8.74 -0.20
C SER A 165 -4.28 -8.64 -1.42
N LEU A 166 -3.58 -9.74 -1.73
CA LEU A 166 -2.65 -9.84 -2.85
C LEU A 166 -3.39 -9.72 -4.18
N PHE A 167 -4.58 -10.32 -4.24
CA PHE A 167 -5.47 -10.18 -5.38
C PHE A 167 -5.86 -8.72 -5.61
N LEU A 168 -6.28 -7.99 -4.58
CA LEU A 168 -6.68 -6.58 -4.75
C LEU A 168 -5.51 -5.69 -5.15
N ALA A 169 -4.33 -5.92 -4.57
CA ALA A 169 -3.10 -5.22 -4.95
C ALA A 169 -2.75 -5.44 -6.43
N PHE A 170 -3.02 -6.63 -6.97
CA PHE A 170 -2.87 -6.92 -8.39
C PHE A 170 -4.00 -6.30 -9.24
N ALA A 171 -5.25 -6.50 -8.83
CA ALA A 171 -6.44 -6.32 -9.64
C ALA A 171 -6.90 -4.87 -9.79
N TYR A 172 -6.44 -3.95 -8.94
CA TYR A 172 -6.91 -2.57 -9.02
C TYR A 172 -6.71 -1.93 -10.39
N SER A 173 -7.66 -1.10 -10.80
CA SER A 173 -7.63 -0.37 -12.08
C SER A 173 -6.91 0.99 -11.94
N ASP A 174 -6.75 1.69 -13.07
CA ASP A 174 -6.27 3.08 -13.06
C ASP A 174 -7.18 4.04 -12.28
N LYS A 175 -8.47 3.70 -12.15
CA LYS A 175 -9.41 4.46 -11.34
C LYS A 175 -9.09 4.32 -9.84
N ALA A 176 -8.74 3.12 -9.41
CA ALA A 176 -8.26 2.88 -8.05
C ALA A 176 -6.93 3.58 -7.80
N ASP A 177 -5.98 3.54 -8.73
CA ASP A 177 -4.70 4.26 -8.62
C ASP A 177 -4.91 5.78 -8.51
N SER A 178 -5.86 6.34 -9.28
CA SER A 178 -6.22 7.76 -9.20
C SER A 178 -6.77 8.12 -7.81
N MET A 179 -7.59 7.25 -7.22
CA MET A 179 -8.15 7.45 -5.88
C MET A 179 -7.08 7.38 -4.78
N ILE A 180 -6.07 6.52 -4.95
CA ILE A 180 -4.91 6.45 -4.06
C ILE A 180 -4.10 7.74 -4.13
N ARG A 181 -3.98 8.35 -5.31
CA ARG A 181 -3.22 9.59 -5.52
C ARG A 181 -3.99 10.85 -5.11
N ASP A 182 -5.32 10.79 -5.07
CA ASP A 182 -6.17 11.89 -4.61
C ASP A 182 -6.19 11.98 -3.08
N PHE A 183 -5.45 12.94 -2.53
CA PHE A 183 -5.38 13.15 -1.07
C PHE A 183 -6.64 13.75 -0.45
N SER A 184 -7.64 14.16 -1.23
CA SER A 184 -8.95 14.56 -0.70
C SER A 184 -9.74 13.36 -0.17
N VAL A 185 -9.49 12.16 -0.71
CA VAL A 185 -10.11 10.92 -0.24
C VAL A 185 -9.48 10.51 1.09
N LYS A 186 -10.30 10.44 2.16
CA LYS A 186 -9.85 10.12 3.52
C LYS A 186 -9.46 8.64 3.66
N HIS A 187 -8.62 8.33 4.66
CA HIS A 187 -8.21 6.94 4.93
C HIS A 187 -9.39 6.02 5.26
N ASP A 188 -10.36 6.50 6.03
CA ASP A 188 -11.54 5.70 6.42
C ASP A 188 -12.37 5.26 5.20
N VAL A 189 -12.37 6.10 4.14
CA VAL A 189 -13.03 5.76 2.87
C VAL A 189 -12.27 4.62 2.17
N LEU A 190 -10.94 4.69 2.13
CA LEU A 190 -10.10 3.64 1.53
C LEU A 190 -10.24 2.31 2.29
N GLU A 191 -10.31 2.36 3.63
CA GLU A 191 -10.53 1.17 4.46
C GLU A 191 -11.92 0.58 4.24
N ASN A 192 -12.96 1.41 4.15
CA ASN A 192 -14.31 0.93 3.82
C ASN A 192 -14.36 0.27 2.43
N ILE A 193 -13.72 0.89 1.43
CA ILE A 193 -13.58 0.28 0.10
C ILE A 193 -12.85 -1.06 0.19
N SER A 194 -11.80 -1.14 1.01
CA SER A 194 -11.07 -2.39 1.22
C SER A 194 -11.96 -3.51 1.76
N HIS A 195 -12.71 -3.22 2.83
CA HIS A 195 -13.62 -4.18 3.44
C HIS A 195 -14.68 -4.68 2.44
N GLN A 196 -15.31 -3.75 1.71
CA GLN A 196 -16.31 -4.09 0.70
C GLN A 196 -15.69 -4.87 -0.46
N ALA A 197 -14.50 -4.48 -0.94
CA ALA A 197 -13.79 -5.17 -2.02
C ALA A 197 -13.42 -6.61 -1.63
N ILE A 198 -12.87 -6.82 -0.44
CA ILE A 198 -12.54 -8.14 0.09
C ILE A 198 -13.80 -9.02 0.15
N GLN A 199 -14.90 -8.47 0.66
CA GLN A 199 -16.17 -9.18 0.76
C GLN A 199 -16.76 -9.52 -0.61
N ALA A 200 -16.75 -8.58 -1.56
CA ALA A 200 -17.21 -8.79 -2.94
C ALA A 200 -16.39 -9.89 -3.62
N CYS A 201 -15.07 -9.86 -3.47
CA CYS A 201 -14.19 -10.89 -4.02
C CYS A 201 -14.48 -12.25 -3.39
N ARG A 202 -14.60 -12.35 -2.06
CA ARG A 202 -14.95 -13.63 -1.41
C ARG A 202 -16.27 -14.19 -1.92
N GLN A 203 -17.28 -13.35 -2.15
CA GLN A 203 -18.56 -13.76 -2.73
C GLN A 203 -18.44 -14.24 -4.18
N ALA A 204 -17.64 -13.56 -5.00
CA ALA A 204 -17.54 -13.85 -6.43
C ALA A 204 -16.60 -15.03 -6.76
N ILE A 205 -15.50 -15.17 -6.03
CA ILE A 205 -14.39 -16.07 -6.38
C ILE A 205 -13.98 -17.04 -5.26
N GLY A 206 -14.63 -16.95 -4.10
CA GLY A 206 -14.36 -17.79 -2.92
C GLY A 206 -13.21 -17.26 -2.06
N ASP A 207 -13.12 -17.76 -0.82
CA ASP A 207 -12.12 -17.32 0.16
C ASP A 207 -10.68 -17.56 -0.30
N SER A 208 -10.44 -18.67 -1.00
CA SER A 208 -9.13 -18.99 -1.57
C SER A 208 -8.70 -18.00 -2.65
N GLY A 209 -9.59 -17.17 -3.19
CA GLY A 209 -9.23 -16.16 -4.18
C GLY A 209 -8.69 -14.86 -3.59
N VAL A 210 -8.88 -14.65 -2.28
CA VAL A 210 -8.46 -13.44 -1.58
C VAL A 210 -7.28 -13.78 -0.68
N PHE A 211 -6.10 -13.88 -1.28
CA PHE A 211 -4.86 -14.25 -0.59
C PHE A 211 -4.33 -13.11 0.27
N PRO A 212 -3.91 -13.37 1.51
CA PRO A 212 -3.21 -12.37 2.31
C PRO A 212 -1.82 -12.04 1.76
N ILE A 213 -1.37 -10.80 2.01
CA ILE A 213 -0.05 -10.22 1.65
C ILE A 213 0.93 -10.32 2.81
#